data_AF-A0A756FVJ9-F1
#
_entry.id   AF-A0A756FVJ9-F1
#
_cell.length_a   1.000
_cell.length_b   1.000
_cell.length_c   1.000
_cell.angle_alpha   90.00
_cell.angle_beta   90.00
_cell.angle_gamma   90.00
#
_symmetry.space_group_name_H-M   'P 1'
#
loop_
_entity.id
_entity.type
_entity.pdbx_description
1 polymer ?
#
loop_
_entity_poly.entity_id
_entity_poly.type
_entity_poly.pdbx_seq_one_letter_code
_entity_poly.pdbx_strand_id
1 'polypeptide(L)'
;MVDVIKRRMVGVSDDSPADGQVEIDMVNISPASFSTGLNDTTAVTAPAALTLTVAAAGGQEPYSYQWFKNGNAISGATAATYVKTPTVAGTDSGTYKVAAQDGYGNIISDSTIVTVS
;
A
#
# COMPACT_ATOMS: atom_id res chain seq x y z
N MET A 1 6.78 -28.32 -17.36
CA MET A 1 6.50 -26.91 -17.06
C MET A 1 7.34 -26.57 -15.84
N VAL A 2 8.64 -26.24 -15.95
CA VAL A 2 9.24 -24.96 -16.43
C VAL A 2 8.40 -23.78 -15.95
N ASP A 3 8.90 -22.89 -15.07
CA ASP A 3 10.01 -21.99 -15.35
C ASP A 3 10.97 -21.73 -14.16
N VAL A 4 12.27 -21.91 -14.43
CA VAL A 4 13.39 -21.43 -13.63
C VAL A 4 13.69 -20.00 -14.08
N ILE A 5 13.39 -18.99 -13.24
CA ILE A 5 13.87 -17.63 -13.50
C ILE A 5 15.37 -17.57 -13.19
N LYS A 6 16.14 -17.36 -14.27
CA LYS A 6 17.58 -17.10 -14.32
C LYS A 6 17.91 -15.84 -13.52
N ARG A 7 18.61 -15.97 -12.39
CA ARG A 7 19.33 -14.84 -11.77
C ARG A 7 20.66 -14.71 -12.49
N ARG A 8 20.77 -13.79 -13.45
CA ARG A 8 22.03 -13.48 -14.13
C ARG A 8 22.93 -12.78 -13.13
N MET A 9 23.79 -13.55 -12.48
CA MET A 9 24.91 -13.05 -11.67
C MET A 9 25.87 -12.36 -12.64
N VAL A 10 25.83 -11.02 -12.71
CA VAL A 10 26.81 -10.23 -13.48
C VAL A 10 28.07 -10.17 -12.63
N GLY A 11 29.16 -10.73 -13.16
CA GLY A 11 30.45 -10.73 -12.51
C GLY A 11 30.98 -9.31 -12.31
N VAL A 12 31.39 -9.01 -11.09
CA VAL A 12 32.29 -7.89 -10.78
C VAL A 12 33.65 -8.29 -11.34
N SER A 13 34.10 -7.59 -12.38
CA SER A 13 35.50 -7.59 -12.81
C SER A 13 36.10 -6.25 -12.42
N ASP A 14 37.14 -6.35 -11.61
CA ASP A 14 38.06 -5.33 -11.11
C ASP A 14 38.72 -4.53 -12.25
N ASP A 15 38.53 -3.20 -12.26
CA ASP A 15 39.46 -2.21 -12.85
C ASP A 15 39.18 -0.82 -12.22
N SER A 16 40.19 -0.24 -11.58
CA SER A 16 40.14 1.08 -10.89
C SER A 16 41.06 2.07 -11.61
N PRO A 17 40.99 3.41 -11.37
CA PRO A 17 39.85 4.31 -11.16
C PRO A 17 40.01 5.65 -11.95
N ALA A 18 39.02 6.11 -12.71
CA ALA A 18 38.96 7.51 -13.16
C ALA A 18 37.57 7.88 -13.70
N ASP A 19 37.08 9.04 -13.31
CA ASP A 19 35.92 9.75 -13.85
C ASP A 19 34.54 9.17 -13.50
N GLY A 20 33.91 9.76 -12.48
CA GLY A 20 32.46 9.87 -12.39
C GLY A 20 31.67 8.56 -12.49
N GLN A 21 31.99 7.55 -11.69
CA GLN A 21 30.97 6.55 -11.35
C GLN A 21 29.85 7.31 -10.65
N VAL A 22 28.84 7.72 -11.42
CA VAL A 22 27.47 7.73 -10.94
C VAL A 22 27.29 6.32 -10.44
N GLU A 23 27.48 6.14 -9.14
CA GLU A 23 27.02 4.95 -8.46
C GLU A 23 25.58 4.83 -8.95
N ILE A 24 25.33 3.87 -9.84
CA ILE A 24 23.99 3.31 -9.90
C ILE A 24 23.94 2.61 -8.56
N ASP A 25 23.69 3.40 -7.50
CA ASP A 25 23.14 2.91 -6.25
C ASP A 25 22.08 1.97 -6.76
N MET A 26 22.31 0.70 -6.52
CA MET A 26 21.45 -0.36 -7.01
C MET A 26 20.22 -0.18 -6.15
N VAL A 27 19.40 0.83 -6.51
CA VAL A 27 18.37 1.43 -5.69
C VAL A 27 17.61 0.23 -5.21
N ASN A 28 17.64 0.03 -3.90
CA ASN A 28 16.91 -1.06 -3.29
C ASN A 28 15.42 -0.76 -3.51
N ILE A 29 14.94 -1.02 -4.73
CA ILE A 29 13.56 -0.89 -5.14
C ILE A 29 12.82 -2.08 -4.57
N SER A 30 12.73 -2.13 -3.23
CA SER A 30 11.77 -2.98 -2.57
C SER A 30 10.42 -2.72 -3.24
N PRO A 31 9.73 -3.72 -3.77
CA PRO A 31 8.44 -3.48 -4.41
C PRO A 31 7.51 -2.83 -3.39
N ALA A 32 6.74 -1.84 -3.85
CA ALA A 32 5.70 -1.24 -3.01
C ALA A 32 4.78 -2.37 -2.51
N SER A 33 4.53 -2.39 -1.20
CA SER A 33 3.68 -3.39 -0.53
C SER A 33 3.10 -2.80 0.75
N PHE A 34 2.02 -3.39 1.27
CA PHE A 34 1.53 -3.03 2.59
C PHE A 34 2.30 -3.82 3.65
N SER A 35 3.16 -3.14 4.43
CA SER A 35 3.79 -3.73 5.61
C SER A 35 2.77 -3.98 6.73
N THR A 36 1.71 -3.17 6.77
CA THR A 36 0.55 -3.37 7.64
C THR A 36 -0.69 -3.25 6.76
N GLY A 37 -1.35 -4.37 6.52
CA GLY A 37 -2.61 -4.45 5.78
C GLY A 37 -3.83 -4.34 6.70
N LEU A 38 -5.01 -4.39 6.10
CA LEU A 38 -6.27 -4.50 6.82
C LEU A 38 -6.57 -5.97 7.12
N ASN A 39 -7.40 -6.20 8.14
CA ASN A 39 -7.92 -7.54 8.43
C ASN A 39 -8.94 -7.93 7.34
N ASP A 40 -9.15 -9.21 7.05
CA ASP A 40 -10.23 -9.64 6.14
C ASP A 40 -11.61 -9.11 6.56
N THR A 41 -11.87 -9.04 7.87
CA THR A 41 -13.12 -8.52 8.41
C THR A 41 -12.87 -7.67 9.66
N THR A 42 -13.52 -6.51 9.69
CA THR A 42 -13.48 -5.54 10.80
C THR A 42 -14.90 -5.35 11.33
N ALA A 43 -15.20 -5.91 12.50
CA ALA A 43 -16.47 -5.71 13.17
C ALA A 43 -16.43 -4.48 14.07
N VAL A 44 -17.44 -3.61 13.97
CA VAL A 44 -17.58 -2.40 14.79
C VAL A 44 -18.96 -2.39 15.42
N THR A 45 -19.04 -2.22 16.73
CA THR A 45 -20.32 -2.07 17.43
C THR A 45 -20.67 -0.59 17.53
N ALA A 46 -21.80 -0.17 16.96
CA ALA A 46 -22.26 1.21 17.05
C ALA A 46 -22.76 1.52 18.47
N PRO A 47 -22.61 2.75 19.00
CA PRO A 47 -22.01 3.94 18.39
C PRO A 47 -20.50 4.03 18.65
N ALA A 48 -19.67 3.65 17.68
CA ALA A 48 -18.21 3.79 17.72
C ALA A 48 -17.67 4.44 16.44
N ALA A 49 -16.44 4.93 16.47
CA ALA A 49 -15.73 5.37 15.27
C ALA A 49 -15.10 4.15 14.56
N LEU A 50 -15.07 4.19 13.23
CA LEU A 50 -14.34 3.21 12.42
C LEU A 50 -12.95 3.78 12.10
N THR A 51 -11.92 3.02 12.44
CA THR A 51 -10.52 3.35 12.12
C THR A 51 -9.95 2.22 11.28
N LEU A 52 -9.50 2.54 10.07
CA LEU A 52 -8.79 1.63 9.18
C LEU A 52 -7.41 2.22 8.93
N THR A 53 -6.36 1.45 9.20
CA THR A 53 -4.98 1.90 9.08
C THR A 53 -4.23 0.96 8.17
N VAL A 54 -3.49 1.52 7.23
CA VAL A 54 -2.51 0.77 6.44
C VAL A 54 -1.13 1.42 6.53
N ALA A 55 -0.08 0.63 6.31
CA ALA A 55 1.28 1.14 6.20
C ALA A 55 1.88 0.62 4.89
N ALA A 56 2.14 1.52 3.94
CA ALA A 56 2.91 1.21 2.75
C ALA A 56 4.41 1.15 3.08
N ALA A 57 5.13 0.23 2.45
CA ALA A 57 6.57 0.09 2.55
C ALA A 57 7.17 -0.32 1.21
N GLY A 58 8.43 0.06 0.98
CA GLY A 58 9.09 -0.09 -0.31
C GLY A 58 8.54 0.89 -1.35
N GLY A 59 9.14 0.91 -2.54
CA GLY A 59 8.86 1.91 -3.56
C GLY A 59 9.59 3.23 -3.32
N GLN A 60 9.06 4.28 -3.95
CA GLN A 60 9.50 5.66 -3.92
C GLN A 60 8.44 6.57 -3.31
N GLU A 61 8.80 7.21 -2.21
CA GLU A 61 8.01 8.29 -1.64
C GLU A 61 7.97 9.52 -2.58
N PRO A 62 6.86 10.27 -2.62
CA PRO A 62 5.68 10.20 -1.73
C PRO A 62 4.59 9.20 -2.16
N TYR A 63 3.94 8.58 -1.18
CA TYR A 63 2.76 7.72 -1.41
C TYR A 63 1.46 8.55 -1.46
N SER A 64 0.62 8.28 -2.44
CA SER A 64 -0.74 8.82 -2.55
C SER A 64 -1.76 7.73 -2.23
N TYR A 65 -2.66 7.97 -1.28
CA TYR A 65 -3.70 7.00 -0.91
C TYR A 65 -5.06 7.41 -1.46
N GLN A 66 -5.92 6.44 -1.71
CA GLN A 66 -7.34 6.66 -2.00
C GLN A 66 -8.16 5.53 -1.39
N TRP A 67 -9.12 5.89 -0.53
CA TRP A 67 -10.06 4.93 0.04
C TRP A 67 -11.33 4.81 -0.79
N PHE A 68 -11.92 3.62 -0.79
CA PHE A 68 -13.16 3.29 -1.48
C PHE A 68 -14.09 2.52 -0.52
N LYS A 69 -15.39 2.79 -0.59
CA LYS A 69 -16.44 2.03 0.08
C LYS A 69 -17.39 1.46 -0.96
N ASN A 70 -17.55 0.14 -0.99
CA ASN A 70 -18.39 -0.57 -1.96
C ASN A 70 -18.09 -0.13 -3.42
N GLY A 71 -16.80 0.07 -3.74
CA GLY A 71 -16.35 0.54 -5.05
C GLY A 71 -16.45 2.06 -5.30
N ASN A 72 -17.08 2.82 -4.41
CA ASN A 72 -17.17 4.27 -4.52
C ASN A 72 -16.00 4.95 -3.81
N ALA A 73 -15.30 5.86 -4.49
CA ALA A 73 -14.21 6.63 -3.87
C ALA A 73 -14.75 7.51 -2.73
N ILE A 74 -14.09 7.45 -1.58
CA ILE A 74 -14.38 8.31 -0.45
C ILE A 74 -13.62 9.63 -0.67
N SER A 75 -14.36 10.71 -0.92
CA SER A 75 -13.76 12.02 -1.14
C SER A 75 -12.96 12.50 0.09
N GLY A 76 -11.75 13.02 -0.14
CA GLY A 76 -10.86 13.52 0.91
C GLY A 76 -10.11 12.45 1.69
N ALA A 77 -10.34 11.15 1.43
CA ALA A 77 -9.63 10.07 2.08
C ALA A 77 -8.32 9.74 1.36
N THR A 78 -7.29 10.56 1.60
CA THR A 78 -5.96 10.44 0.98
C THR A 78 -4.83 10.12 1.96
N ALA A 79 -5.18 9.83 3.22
CA ALA A 79 -4.23 9.44 4.25
C ALA A 79 -4.11 7.91 4.36
N ALA A 80 -2.99 7.44 4.90
CA ALA A 80 -2.78 6.03 5.23
C ALA A 80 -3.73 5.51 6.32
N THR A 81 -4.28 6.42 7.14
CA THR A 81 -5.31 6.12 8.13
C THR A 81 -6.62 6.77 7.71
N TYR A 82 -7.66 5.96 7.54
CA TYR A 82 -9.02 6.42 7.36
C TYR A 82 -9.80 6.31 8.67
N VAL A 83 -10.38 7.42 9.11
CA VAL A 83 -11.24 7.48 10.29
C VAL A 83 -12.61 8.01 9.89
N LYS A 84 -13.67 7.28 10.24
CA LYS A 84 -15.05 7.72 10.12
C LYS A 84 -15.58 8.06 11.51
N THR A 85 -15.76 9.36 11.77
CA THR A 85 -16.31 9.94 13.00
C THR A 85 -17.63 10.68 12.72
N PRO A 86 -18.46 10.99 13.74
CA PRO A 86 -18.34 10.61 15.16
C PRO A 86 -18.82 9.19 15.47
N THR A 87 -19.74 8.64 14.68
CA THR A 87 -20.28 7.29 14.85
C THR A 87 -20.54 6.66 13.49
N VAL A 88 -20.21 5.38 13.35
CA VAL A 88 -20.69 4.57 12.21
C VAL A 88 -22.07 4.00 12.51
N ALA A 89 -22.88 3.88 11.48
CA ALA A 89 -24.20 3.24 11.53
C ALA A 89 -24.20 1.93 10.73
N GLY A 90 -25.26 1.13 10.84
CA GLY A 90 -25.40 -0.11 10.05
C GLY A 90 -25.22 0.11 8.53
N THR A 91 -25.57 1.30 8.02
CA THR A 91 -25.36 1.74 6.63
C THR A 91 -23.89 1.94 6.23
N ASP A 92 -22.99 1.99 7.20
CA ASP A 92 -21.55 2.05 6.98
C ASP A 92 -20.91 0.69 6.74
N SER A 93 -21.64 -0.40 7.01
CA SER A 93 -21.21 -1.74 6.64
C SER A 93 -20.97 -1.84 5.12
N GLY A 94 -19.91 -2.56 4.74
CA GLY A 94 -19.53 -2.75 3.35
C GLY A 94 -18.07 -3.12 3.18
N THR A 95 -17.67 -3.30 1.93
CA THR A 95 -16.27 -3.56 1.57
C THR A 95 -15.53 -2.24 1.47
N TYR A 96 -14.49 -2.08 2.29
CA TYR A 96 -13.56 -0.97 2.22
C TYR A 96 -12.30 -1.42 1.49
N LYS A 97 -11.84 -0.60 0.54
CA LYS A 97 -10.61 -0.84 -0.19
C LYS A 97 -9.75 0.41 -0.14
N VAL A 98 -8.46 0.25 0.08
CA VAL A 98 -7.48 1.31 -0.08
C VAL A 98 -6.59 0.99 -1.26
N ALA A 99 -6.31 1.99 -2.09
CA ALA A 99 -5.27 1.93 -3.10
C ALA A 99 -4.19 2.94 -2.72
N ALA A 100 -2.94 2.52 -2.69
CA ALA A 100 -1.78 3.39 -2.53
C ALA A 100 -0.97 3.39 -3.83
N GLN A 101 -0.70 4.58 -4.35
CA GLN A 101 0.18 4.79 -5.48
C GLN A 101 1.52 5.35 -4.99
N ASP A 102 2.58 4.76 -5.49
CA ASP A 102 3.96 5.14 -5.27
C ASP A 102 4.45 6.22 -6.26
N GLY A 103 5.55 6.91 -5.96
CA GLY A 103 6.19 7.89 -6.84
C GLY A 103 6.64 7.33 -8.20
N TYR A 104 6.90 6.02 -8.30
CA TYR A 104 7.15 5.36 -9.59
C TYR A 104 5.87 5.03 -10.38
N GLY A 105 4.69 5.29 -9.82
CA GLY A 105 3.39 4.94 -10.41
C GLY A 105 2.92 3.51 -10.09
N ASN A 106 3.64 2.78 -9.23
CA ASN A 106 3.20 1.46 -8.75
C ASN A 106 1.96 1.60 -7.87
N ILE A 107 0.92 0.81 -8.13
CA ILE A 107 -0.31 0.84 -7.35
C ILE A 107 -0.46 -0.49 -6.60
N ILE A 108 -0.53 -0.39 -5.28
CA ILE A 108 -0.91 -1.50 -4.39
C ILE A 108 -2.29 -1.26 -3.83
N SER A 109 -3.03 -2.32 -3.53
CA SER A 109 -4.35 -2.21 -2.93
C SER A 109 -4.61 -3.28 -1.88
N ASP A 110 -5.36 -2.93 -0.86
CA ASP A 110 -5.77 -3.81 0.23
C ASP A 110 -7.26 -3.61 0.54
N SER A 111 -7.95 -4.65 1.01
CA SER A 111 -9.39 -4.61 1.21
C SER A 111 -9.84 -5.35 2.46
N THR A 112 -10.87 -4.82 3.11
CA THR A 112 -11.49 -5.37 4.32
C THR A 112 -13.00 -5.30 4.24
N ILE A 113 -13.69 -6.23 4.88
CA ILE A 113 -15.14 -6.19 5.06
C ILE A 113 -15.45 -5.56 6.41
N VAL A 114 -16.13 -4.41 6.40
CA VAL A 114 -16.59 -3.77 7.64
C VAL A 114 -18.03 -4.18 7.91
N THR A 115 -18.28 -4.72 9.11
CA THR A 115 -19.62 -5.05 9.60
C THR A 115 -19.93 -4.20 10.82
N VAL A 116 -20.99 -3.39 10.73
CA VAL A 116 -21.47 -2.57 11.84
C VAL A 116 -22.73 -3.19 12.42
N SER A 117 -22.70 -3.48 13.72
CA SER A 117 -23.79 -4.09 14.49
C SER A 117 -24.24 -3.20 15.64
#